data_AF-A0A1V6FY10-F1
#
_entry.id   AF-A0A1V6FY10-F1
#
_cell.length_a   1.000
_cell.length_b   1.000
_cell.length_c   1.000
_cell.angle_alpha   90.00
_cell.angle_beta   90.00
_cell.angle_gamma   90.00
#
_symmetry.space_group_name_H-M   'P 1'
#
loop_
_entity.id
_entity.type
_entity.pdbx_description
1 polymer ?
#
loop_
_entity_poly.entity_id
_entity_poly.type
_entity_poly.pdbx_seq_one_letter_code
_entity_poly.pdbx_strand_id
1 'polypeptide(L)'
;MKYWEEYRSKWGFGDGDAVPPDAWALRYVYVREINRLAQAKGSAVRLIAYDRGGVHNPYLICSVPADAVKGVPEPDLCKGAWAGGWKPERDWAEPADDDAMLEAVEEALANDDIDGLVDVDVSIADEPGVDCNIAA
;
A
#
# COMPACT_ATOMS: atom_id res chain seq x y z
N MET A 1 2.74 -9.79 -6.70
CA MET A 1 1.90 -8.69 -6.16
C MET A 1 0.45 -8.82 -6.64
N LYS A 2 -0.35 -9.59 -5.92
CA LYS A 2 -1.76 -9.94 -6.20
C LYS A 2 -2.72 -8.77 -6.45
N TYR A 3 -2.63 -7.69 -5.68
CA TYR A 3 -3.64 -6.60 -5.69
C TYR A 3 -3.09 -5.25 -6.16
N TRP A 4 -1.92 -5.23 -6.80
CA TRP A 4 -1.26 -3.97 -7.15
C TRP A 4 -2.14 -3.04 -7.99
N GLU A 5 -2.75 -3.55 -9.05
CA GLU A 5 -3.63 -2.78 -9.94
C GLU A 5 -4.87 -2.25 -9.22
N GLU A 6 -5.39 -3.01 -8.24
CA GLU A 6 -6.54 -2.60 -7.44
C GLU A 6 -6.21 -1.35 -6.61
N TYR A 7 -5.02 -1.27 -6.00
CA TYR A 7 -4.58 -0.11 -5.21
C TYR A 7 -4.28 1.13 -6.05
N ARG A 8 -4.04 0.96 -7.35
CA ARG A 8 -3.73 2.06 -8.28
C ARG A 8 -4.98 2.63 -8.95
N SER A 9 -6.10 1.91 -8.89
CA SER A 9 -7.35 2.30 -9.53
C SER A 9 -8.35 2.91 -8.54
N LYS A 10 -8.98 4.03 -8.91
CA LYS A 10 -10.11 4.60 -8.13
C LYS A 10 -11.33 3.68 -8.05
N TRP A 11 -11.38 2.66 -8.92
CA TRP A 11 -12.48 1.70 -9.09
C TRP A 11 -12.07 0.27 -8.71
N GLY A 12 -10.89 0.09 -8.10
CA GLY A 12 -10.38 -1.22 -7.68
C GLY A 12 -11.22 -1.89 -6.58
N PHE A 13 -10.90 -3.14 -6.26
CA PHE A 13 -11.70 -4.06 -5.45
C PHE A 13 -13.17 -4.10 -5.90
N GLY A 14 -13.37 -4.23 -7.22
CA GLY A 14 -14.66 -4.52 -7.82
C GLY A 14 -15.78 -3.58 -7.38
N ASP A 15 -15.62 -2.26 -7.54
CA ASP A 15 -16.68 -1.24 -7.45
C ASP A 15 -17.94 -1.56 -6.58
N GLY A 16 -17.76 -1.92 -5.30
CA GLY A 16 -18.86 -2.36 -4.42
C GLY A 16 -18.76 -3.79 -3.90
N ASP A 17 -17.75 -4.55 -4.34
CA ASP A 17 -17.38 -5.85 -3.79
C ASP A 17 -16.68 -5.71 -2.43
N ALA A 18 -16.72 -6.81 -1.67
CA ALA A 18 -15.99 -6.88 -0.40
C ALA A 18 -14.48 -6.90 -0.67
N VAL A 19 -13.73 -6.08 0.08
CA VAL A 19 -12.28 -6.14 0.04
C VAL A 19 -11.81 -7.47 0.64
N PRO A 20 -10.90 -8.21 -0.04
CA PRO A 20 -10.28 -9.41 0.51
C PRO A 20 -9.61 -9.17 1.88
N PRO A 21 -9.62 -10.16 2.79
CA PRO A 21 -9.12 -10.00 4.16
C PRO A 21 -7.60 -9.74 4.22
N ASP A 22 -6.85 -10.24 3.24
CA ASP A 22 -5.40 -10.07 3.09
C ASP A 22 -4.99 -8.74 2.44
N ALA A 23 -5.93 -8.02 1.82
CA ALA A 23 -5.62 -6.79 1.09
C ALA A 23 -4.95 -5.74 1.98
N TRP A 24 -5.45 -5.51 3.19
CA TRP A 24 -4.86 -4.50 4.08
C TRP A 24 -3.39 -4.80 4.40
N ALA A 25 -3.07 -6.06 4.71
CA ALA A 25 -1.72 -6.49 5.03
C ALA A 25 -0.80 -6.47 3.81
N LEU A 26 -1.29 -6.91 2.65
CA LEU A 26 -0.55 -6.85 1.39
C LEU A 26 -0.24 -5.40 0.99
N ARG A 27 -1.18 -4.46 1.19
CA ARG A 27 -0.93 -3.04 0.95
C ARG A 27 0.21 -2.50 1.80
N TYR A 28 0.26 -2.88 3.09
CA TYR A 28 1.35 -2.51 3.98
C TYR A 28 2.70 -2.99 3.43
N VAL A 29 2.78 -4.26 3.05
CA VAL A 29 4.01 -4.87 2.52
C VAL A 29 4.44 -4.19 1.22
N TYR A 30 3.51 -3.94 0.29
CA TYR A 30 3.84 -3.29 -0.98
C TYR A 30 4.40 -1.89 -0.76
N VAL A 31 3.73 -1.07 0.06
CA VAL A 31 4.20 0.30 0.36
C VAL A 31 5.57 0.27 1.01
N ARG A 32 5.80 -0.65 1.96
CA ARG A 32 7.09 -0.80 2.63
C ARG A 32 8.21 -1.17 1.65
N GLU A 33 8.05 -2.28 0.94
CA GLU A 33 9.13 -2.82 0.10
C GLU A 33 9.45 -1.89 -1.08
N ILE A 34 8.43 -1.34 -1.73
CA ILE A 34 8.64 -0.41 -2.84
C ILE A 34 9.32 0.87 -2.34
N ASN A 35 8.95 1.42 -1.18
CA ASN A 35 9.64 2.59 -0.63
C ASN A 35 11.11 2.29 -0.27
N ARG A 36 11.40 1.09 0.22
CA ARG A 36 12.78 0.66 0.51
C ARG A 36 13.61 0.62 -0.77
N LEU A 37 13.08 0.05 -1.85
CA LEU A 37 13.71 -0.01 -3.17
C LEU A 37 13.87 1.39 -3.78
N ALA A 38 12.79 2.19 -3.78
CA ALA A 38 12.79 3.55 -4.31
C ALA A 38 13.80 4.44 -3.59
N GLN A 39 13.95 4.29 -2.27
CA GLN A 39 14.98 5.00 -1.50
C GLN A 39 16.39 4.58 -1.91
N ALA A 40 16.64 3.27 -2.08
CA ALA A 40 17.95 2.77 -2.52
C ALA A 40 18.32 3.29 -3.92
N LYS A 41 17.32 3.51 -4.79
CA LYS A 41 17.48 4.07 -6.14
C LYS A 41 17.48 5.61 -6.17
N GLY A 42 17.27 6.29 -5.04
CA GLY A 42 17.30 7.75 -4.97
C GLY A 42 16.04 8.45 -5.50
N SER A 43 14.89 7.78 -5.51
CA SER A 43 13.62 8.34 -5.96
C SER A 43 13.23 9.62 -5.20
N ALA A 44 12.68 10.59 -5.92
CA ALA A 44 12.16 11.85 -5.37
C ALA A 44 10.74 11.73 -4.80
N VAL A 45 10.12 10.54 -4.91
CA VAL A 45 8.77 10.28 -4.42
C VAL A 45 8.73 9.07 -3.48
N ARG A 46 7.68 8.98 -2.66
CA ARG A 46 7.38 7.83 -1.80
C ARG A 46 5.93 7.44 -1.95
N LEU A 47 5.65 6.17 -1.70
CA LEU A 47 4.31 5.64 -1.64
C LEU A 47 3.73 5.79 -0.24
N ILE A 48 2.43 6.05 -0.16
CA ILE A 48 1.66 5.99 1.08
C ILE A 48 0.40 5.15 0.85
N ALA A 49 -0.01 4.43 1.87
CA ALA A 49 -1.33 3.85 1.96
C ALA A 49 -2.34 4.96 2.28
N TYR A 50 -3.44 5.01 1.52
CA TYR A 50 -4.50 5.98 1.71
C TYR A 50 -5.87 5.29 1.80
N ASP A 51 -6.58 5.60 2.89
CA ASP A 51 -7.94 5.14 3.12
C ASP A 51 -8.94 6.20 2.64
N ARG A 52 -9.65 5.90 1.55
CA ARG A 52 -10.65 6.79 0.95
C ARG A 52 -12.03 6.44 1.53
N GLY A 53 -12.49 7.21 2.51
CA GLY A 53 -13.78 6.96 3.16
C GLY A 53 -14.99 7.23 2.25
N GLY A 54 -16.01 6.36 2.30
CA GLY A 54 -17.33 6.61 1.69
C GLY A 54 -17.40 6.46 0.16
N VAL A 55 -16.50 5.66 -0.41
CA VAL A 55 -16.34 5.46 -1.86
C VAL A 55 -16.17 3.97 -2.18
N HIS A 56 -16.23 3.64 -3.46
CA HIS A 56 -16.16 2.25 -3.92
C HIS A 56 -14.83 1.55 -3.64
N ASN A 57 -13.69 2.13 -4.00
CA ASN A 57 -12.38 1.63 -3.56
C ASN A 57 -11.88 2.39 -2.33
N PRO A 58 -11.94 1.80 -1.11
CA PRO A 58 -11.44 2.42 0.09
C PRO A 58 -9.93 2.34 0.25
N TYR A 59 -9.21 1.50 -0.49
CA TYR A 59 -7.78 1.25 -0.31
C TYR A 59 -6.97 1.66 -1.53
N LEU A 60 -6.22 2.76 -1.40
CA LEU A 60 -5.33 3.25 -2.44
C LEU A 60 -3.87 3.25 -1.99
N ILE A 61 -2.98 3.22 -2.98
CA ILE A 61 -1.56 3.56 -2.82
C ILE A 61 -1.28 4.82 -3.65
N CYS A 62 -0.89 5.89 -2.97
CA CYS A 62 -0.63 7.19 -3.57
C CYS A 62 0.86 7.49 -3.57
N SER A 63 1.33 8.22 -4.59
CA SER A 63 2.69 8.76 -4.62
C SER A 63 2.69 10.19 -4.06
N VAL A 64 3.66 10.51 -3.20
CA VAL A 64 3.89 11.85 -2.64
C VAL A 64 5.36 12.24 -2.77
N PRO A 65 5.70 13.54 -2.81
CA PRO A 65 7.09 13.97 -2.77
C PRO A 65 7.80 13.41 -1.52
N ALA A 66 9.02 12.90 -1.67
CA ALA A 66 9.78 12.31 -0.57
C ALA A 66 10.01 13.31 0.58
N ASP A 67 10.17 14.59 0.26
CA ASP A 67 10.30 15.66 1.25
C ASP A 67 9.05 15.86 2.11
N ALA A 68 7.86 15.58 1.57
CA ALA A 68 6.59 15.72 2.30
C ALA A 68 6.44 14.67 3.41
N VAL A 69 7.16 13.56 3.32
CA VAL A 69 7.14 12.45 4.29
C VAL A 69 8.48 12.29 5.03
N LYS A 70 9.37 13.26 4.90
CA LYS A 70 10.68 13.22 5.56
C LYS A 70 10.53 13.20 7.07
N GLY A 71 11.04 12.16 7.72
CA GLY A 71 10.95 11.97 9.17
C GLY A 71 9.65 11.32 9.64
N VAL A 72 8.73 10.98 8.74
CA VAL A 72 7.57 10.15 9.06
C VAL A 72 8.02 8.69 9.17
N PRO A 73 7.71 7.98 10.27
CA PRO A 73 8.02 6.55 10.40
C PRO A 73 7.36 5.71 9.30
N GLU A 74 8.06 4.69 8.81
CA GLU A 74 7.53 3.77 7.79
C GLU A 74 6.15 3.20 8.14
N PRO A 75 5.88 2.71 9.38
CA PRO A 75 4.56 2.19 9.71
C PRO A 75 3.42 3.20 9.49
N ASP A 76 3.70 4.50 9.62
CA ASP A 76 2.70 5.55 9.45
C ASP A 76 2.44 5.86 7.96
N LEU A 77 3.39 5.53 7.08
CA LEU A 77 3.18 5.57 5.62
C LEU A 77 2.32 4.39 5.15
N CYS A 78 2.39 3.25 5.84
CA CYS A 78 1.80 1.99 5.39
C CYS A 78 0.38 1.72 5.93
N LYS A 79 -0.07 2.39 7.01
CA LYS A 79 -1.31 2.05 7.74
C LYS A 79 -2.62 2.67 7.22
N GLY A 80 -2.59 3.50 6.18
CA GLY A 80 -3.82 3.99 5.51
C GLY A 80 -4.39 5.31 6.04
N ALA A 81 -3.95 5.79 7.20
CA ALA A 81 -4.39 7.06 7.77
C ALA A 81 -3.23 8.06 7.82
N TRP A 82 -2.96 8.76 6.70
CA TRP A 82 -1.93 9.79 6.73
C TRP A 82 -2.36 10.95 7.65
N ALA A 83 -1.74 11.02 8.82
CA ALA A 83 -2.06 11.96 9.90
C ALA A 83 -1.64 13.42 9.62
N GLY A 84 -1.06 13.72 8.45
CA GLY A 84 -0.55 15.04 8.10
C GLY A 84 -1.53 15.97 7.37
N GLY A 85 -2.78 15.54 7.14
CA GLY A 85 -3.81 16.39 6.50
C GLY A 85 -3.71 16.56 4.98
N TRP A 86 -2.83 15.81 4.30
CA TRP A 86 -2.78 15.72 2.83
C TRP A 86 -4.00 14.97 2.34
N LYS A 87 -4.67 15.56 1.35
CA LYS A 87 -5.91 15.05 0.78
C LYS A 87 -5.67 14.74 -0.70
N PRO A 88 -5.37 13.49 -1.05
CA PRO A 88 -5.20 13.09 -2.45
C PRO A 88 -6.46 13.38 -3.29
N GLU A 89 -7.63 13.55 -2.69
CA GLU A 89 -8.85 14.00 -3.38
C GLU A 89 -8.70 15.34 -4.11
N ARG A 90 -7.79 16.21 -3.66
CA ARG A 90 -7.45 17.48 -4.32
C ARG A 90 -6.10 17.42 -5.05
N ASP A 91 -5.16 16.67 -4.49
CA ASP A 91 -3.76 16.68 -4.89
C ASP A 91 -3.30 15.35 -5.48
N TRP A 92 -4.21 14.55 -6.05
CA TRP A 92 -3.85 13.37 -6.86
C TRP A 92 -3.09 13.87 -8.09
N ALA A 93 -1.80 14.10 -7.91
CA ALA A 93 -0.86 14.13 -8.99
C ALA A 93 -0.73 12.70 -9.48
N GLU A 94 -1.02 12.47 -10.76
CA GLU A 94 -0.35 11.36 -11.42
C GLU A 94 1.14 11.48 -11.08
N PRO A 95 1.78 10.40 -10.61
CA PRO A 95 3.19 10.49 -10.25
C PRO A 95 3.91 11.10 -11.44
N ALA A 96 4.64 12.20 -11.21
CA ALA A 96 5.61 12.66 -12.19
C ALA A 96 6.49 11.46 -12.53
N ASP A 97 6.91 11.35 -13.80
CA ASP A 97 7.75 10.26 -14.27
C ASP A 97 9.07 10.24 -13.46
N ASP A 98 9.08 9.50 -12.36
CA ASP A 98 10.24 9.25 -11.51
C ASP A 98 10.70 7.83 -11.84
N ASP A 99 11.67 7.75 -12.75
CA ASP A 99 12.21 6.48 -13.27
C ASP A 99 12.65 5.55 -12.13
N ALA A 100 13.22 6.11 -11.04
CA ALA A 100 13.62 5.34 -9.87
C ALA A 100 12.45 4.68 -9.13
N MET A 101 11.28 5.34 -9.05
CA MET A 101 10.06 4.76 -8.50
C MET A 101 9.48 3.71 -9.45
N LEU A 102 9.49 3.96 -10.77
CA LEU A 102 9.04 2.98 -11.76
C LEU A 102 9.88 1.70 -11.68
N GLU A 103 11.21 1.83 -11.68
CA GLU A 103 12.12 0.69 -11.50
C GLU A 103 11.91 -0.02 -10.16
N ALA A 104 11.62 0.71 -9.08
CA ALA A 104 11.33 0.10 -7.78
C ALA A 104 10.02 -0.72 -7.79
N VAL A 105 8.99 -0.22 -8.48
CA VAL A 105 7.73 -0.94 -8.68
C VAL A 105 7.94 -2.17 -9.55
N GLU A 106 8.68 -2.04 -10.66
CA GLU A 106 8.99 -3.17 -11.56
C GLU A 106 9.79 -4.26 -10.84
N GLU A 107 10.79 -3.88 -10.04
CA GLU A 107 11.58 -4.82 -9.25
C GLU A 107 10.72 -5.53 -8.18
N ALA A 108 9.80 -4.81 -7.52
CA ALA A 108 8.86 -5.41 -6.58
C ALA A 108 7.85 -6.33 -7.27
N LEU A 109 7.37 -5.97 -8.46
CA LEU A 109 6.47 -6.79 -9.28
C LEU A 109 7.13 -8.08 -9.76
N ALA A 110 8.41 -8.03 -10.10
CA ALA A 110 9.21 -9.20 -10.49
C ALA A 110 9.55 -10.13 -9.31
N ASN A 111 9.33 -9.69 -8.06
CA ASN A 111 9.48 -10.53 -6.89
C ASN A 111 8.20 -11.35 -6.63
N ASP A 112 8.23 -12.61 -7.07
CA ASP A 112 7.10 -13.54 -6.91
C ASP A 112 6.76 -13.88 -5.45
N ASP A 113 7.66 -13.62 -4.49
CA ASP A 113 7.50 -14.01 -3.08
C ASP A 113 6.99 -12.87 -2.18
N ILE A 114 6.82 -11.65 -2.71
CA ILE A 114 6.40 -10.50 -1.90
C ILE A 114 5.01 -10.71 -1.26
N ASP A 115 4.13 -11.45 -1.93
CA ASP A 115 2.81 -11.81 -1.40
C ASP A 115 2.91 -12.87 -0.29
N GLY A 116 3.94 -13.73 -0.33
CA GLY A 116 4.23 -14.77 0.67
C GLY A 116 4.73 -14.22 2.00
N LEU A 117 5.08 -12.93 2.07
CA LEU A 117 5.43 -12.24 3.31
C LEU A 117 4.22 -12.01 4.24
N VAL A 118 3.00 -12.26 3.74
CA VAL A 118 1.76 -12.12 4.50
C VAL A 118 1.15 -13.51 4.71
N ASP A 119 1.04 -13.91 5.98
CA ASP A 119 0.24 -15.05 6.39
C ASP A 119 -1.09 -14.55 6.97
N VAL A 120 -2.21 -14.97 6.37
CA VAL A 120 -3.56 -14.59 6.81
C VAL A 120 -4.33 -15.84 7.13
N ASP A 121 -4.63 -16.00 8.42
CA ASP A 121 -5.59 -16.98 8.85
C ASP A 121 -7.00 -16.37 8.93
N VAL A 122 -7.98 -17.07 8.34
CA VAL A 122 -9.39 -16.69 8.38
C VAL A 122 -10.14 -17.73 9.18
N SER A 123 -10.52 -17.37 10.40
CA SER A 123 -11.37 -18.18 11.27
C SER A 123 -12.80 -17.65 11.31
N ILE A 124 -13.77 -18.55 11.44
CA ILE A 124 -15.17 -18.21 11.65
C ILE A 124 -15.38 -18.08 13.15
N ALA A 125 -15.86 -16.91 13.61
CA ALA A 125 -16.18 -16.68 15.01
C ALA A 125 -17.33 -17.60 15.46
N ASP A 126 -16.93 -18.74 16.02
CA ASP A 126 -17.64 -19.79 16.77
C ASP A 126 -16.87 -21.13 16.69
N GLU A 127 -15.73 -21.16 15.97
CA GLU A 127 -14.67 -22.14 16.18
C GLU A 127 -13.50 -21.52 16.99
N PRO A 128 -12.93 -22.25 17.96
CA PRO A 128 -11.95 -21.70 18.89
C PRO A 128 -10.61 -21.40 18.20
N GLY A 129 -10.38 -20.11 17.95
CA GLY A 129 -9.09 -19.43 18.07
C GLY A 129 -8.14 -19.53 16.89
N VAL A 130 -7.82 -18.37 16.29
CA VAL A 130 -6.51 -18.16 15.65
C VAL A 130 -6.01 -16.75 15.92
N ASP A 131 -4.83 -16.68 16.55
CA ASP A 131 -4.07 -15.46 16.81
C ASP A 131 -3.20 -15.14 15.58
N CYS A 132 -3.34 -13.93 15.03
CA CYS A 132 -2.47 -13.45 13.95
C CYS A 132 -1.11 -13.02 14.51
N ASN A 133 -0.03 -13.71 14.14
CA ASN A 133 1.34 -13.30 14.42
C ASN A 133 2.01 -12.76 13.16
N ILE A 134 2.50 -11.52 13.22
CA ILE A 134 3.38 -10.94 12.20
C ILE A 134 4.81 -11.37 12.55
N ALA A 135 5.48 -12.10 11.65
CA ALA A 135 6.91 -12.38 11.79
C ALA A 135 7.72 -11.09 11.66
N ALA A 136 8.58 -10.83 12.65
CA ALA A 136 9.45 -9.66 12.75
C ALA A 136 10.61 -9.69 11.73
#